data_AF-A0A9E4HWE5-F1
#
_entry.id   AF-A0A9E4HWE5-F1
#
_cell.length_a   1.000
_cell.length_b   1.000
_cell.length_c   1.000
_cell.angle_alpha   90.00
_cell.angle_beta   90.00
_cell.angle_gamma   90.00
#
_symmetry.space_group_name_H-M   'P 1'
#
loop_
_entity.id
_entity.type
_entity.pdbx_description
1 polymer ?
#
loop_
_entity_poly.entity_id
_entity_poly.type
_entity_poly.pdbx_seq_one_letter_code
_entity_poly.pdbx_strand_id
1 'polypeptide(L)'
;PDAKGGARGNSLKSIFKPISMTYDSNSKRLDSFYPNMDSDSARFKAAFGTPVYLHLSREDKVAQAVSLLRAEQTGLWHVNADGTERERLKEGLAPVYDAQDLSRLVTELEEHDRCWTRWFHEQGIRPVRITYEGLVADPQATLATVLSALGLDPGIAEAVEPRTAKLADLVNREWTTRFRTERRKSPD
;
A
#
# COMPACT_ATOMS: atom_id res chain seq x y z
N PRO A 1 -5.38 -19.13 43.94
CA PRO A 1 -4.13 -18.36 43.76
C PRO A 1 -3.43 -18.84 42.48
N ASP A 2 -3.91 -18.40 41.31
CA ASP A 2 -3.45 -17.19 40.59
C ASP A 2 -2.10 -17.44 39.88
N ALA A 3 -1.85 -17.07 38.63
CA ALA A 3 -2.70 -16.67 37.51
C ALA A 3 -1.85 -16.82 36.23
N LYS A 4 -2.47 -17.43 35.22
CA LYS A 4 -2.25 -17.33 33.76
C LYS A 4 -0.98 -16.62 33.24
N GLY A 5 -0.07 -17.41 32.67
CA GLY A 5 0.78 -16.98 31.56
C GLY A 5 -0.06 -16.91 30.28
N GLY A 6 -0.33 -15.69 29.81
CA GLY A 6 -1.15 -15.41 28.63
C GLY A 6 -0.38 -14.54 27.64
N ALA A 7 -0.08 -15.13 26.48
CA ALA A 7 0.45 -14.47 25.30
C ALA A 7 -0.29 -13.16 24.98
N ARG A 8 0.45 -12.11 24.59
CA ARG A 8 -0.11 -11.01 23.81
C ARG A 8 0.84 -10.67 22.67
N GLY A 9 0.67 -11.41 21.59
CA GLY A 9 1.06 -10.96 20.25
C GLY A 9 0.33 -9.66 19.94
N ASN A 10 1.04 -8.55 20.13
CA ASN A 10 0.65 -7.25 19.64
C ASN A 10 1.74 -6.81 18.67
N SER A 11 1.32 -6.42 17.46
CA SER A 11 2.07 -5.59 16.50
C SER A 11 2.24 -6.14 15.08
N LEU A 12 1.27 -6.92 14.58
CA LEU A 12 1.04 -7.03 13.11
C LEU A 12 -0.35 -6.51 12.70
N LYS A 13 -1.28 -6.36 13.65
CA LYS A 13 -2.63 -5.81 13.41
C LYS A 13 -2.67 -4.31 13.09
N SER A 14 -1.54 -3.59 13.21
CA SER A 14 -1.48 -2.14 13.01
C SER A 14 -1.09 -1.71 11.60
N ILE A 15 -0.52 -2.61 10.79
CA ILE A 15 0.06 -2.24 9.49
C ILE A 15 -1.01 -2.23 8.37
N PHE A 16 -2.12 -2.97 8.54
CA PHE A 16 -3.09 -3.22 7.48
C PHE A 16 -4.53 -2.80 7.81
N LYS A 17 -4.71 -1.83 8.71
CA LYS A 17 -5.99 -1.09 8.77
C LYS A 17 -6.06 -0.25 7.48
N PRO A 18 -6.90 -0.61 6.51
CA PRO A 18 -6.79 -0.05 5.16
C PRO A 18 -7.14 1.43 5.23
N ILE A 19 -6.24 2.28 4.74
CA ILE A 19 -6.56 3.60 4.19
C ILE A 19 -7.16 4.64 5.17
N SER A 20 -7.18 4.35 6.48
CA SER A 20 -7.63 5.32 7.51
C SER A 20 -6.60 5.58 8.62
N MET A 21 -5.38 5.07 8.51
CA MET A 21 -4.25 5.74 9.15
C MET A 21 -3.75 6.79 8.16
N THR A 22 -4.38 7.97 8.21
CA THR A 22 -3.85 9.15 7.53
C THR A 22 -2.40 9.37 7.97
N TYR A 23 -1.56 9.86 7.06
CA TYR A 23 -0.24 10.41 7.34
C TYR A 23 -0.21 11.18 8.68
N ASP A 24 -1.25 11.99 8.88
CA ASP A 24 -1.53 12.79 10.06
C ASP A 24 -1.50 11.98 11.38
N SER A 25 -1.99 10.73 11.38
CA SER A 25 -1.98 9.87 12.59
C SER A 25 -0.58 9.35 12.96
N ASN A 26 0.29 9.12 11.98
CA ASN A 26 1.65 8.62 12.23
C ASN A 26 2.63 9.77 12.53
N SER A 27 2.50 10.90 11.84
CA SER A 27 3.23 12.14 12.18
C SER A 27 2.89 12.58 13.62
N LYS A 28 1.60 12.64 14.01
CA LYS A 28 1.17 12.95 15.39
C LYS A 28 1.75 12.03 16.47
N ARG A 29 2.06 10.77 16.16
CA ARG A 29 2.71 9.86 17.11
C ARG A 29 4.18 10.18 17.28
N LEU A 30 4.89 10.41 16.18
CA LEU A 30 6.30 10.83 16.24
C LEU A 30 6.45 12.19 16.90
N ASP A 31 5.42 13.04 16.80
CA ASP A 31 5.39 14.33 17.46
C ASP A 31 5.55 14.26 18.97
N SER A 32 4.94 13.24 19.59
CA SER A 32 5.02 13.03 21.04
C SER A 32 6.41 12.56 21.50
N PHE A 33 7.17 11.86 20.64
CA PHE A 33 8.49 11.34 20.98
C PHE A 33 9.63 12.30 20.61
N TYR A 34 9.44 13.09 19.56
CA TYR A 34 10.41 14.04 19.04
C TYR A 34 9.77 15.44 18.93
N PRO A 35 9.40 16.07 20.06
CA PRO A 35 8.82 17.40 20.05
C PRO A 35 9.81 18.46 19.54
N ASN A 36 9.29 19.58 19.05
CA ASN A 36 10.08 20.76 18.62
C ASN A 36 11.04 20.53 17.44
N MET A 37 10.70 19.60 16.54
CA MET A 37 11.42 19.43 15.28
C MET A 37 10.75 20.26 14.18
N ASP A 38 11.56 20.91 13.35
CA ASP A 38 11.10 21.87 12.32
C ASP A 38 10.31 21.21 11.17
N SER A 39 10.40 19.88 11.01
CA SER A 39 9.73 19.14 9.96
C SER A 39 9.55 17.67 10.31
N ASP A 40 8.64 16.98 9.61
CA ASP A 40 8.46 15.53 9.77
C ASP A 40 9.68 14.76 9.28
N SER A 41 10.36 15.23 8.23
CA SER A 41 11.64 14.67 7.80
C SER A 41 12.68 14.70 8.91
N ALA A 42 12.77 15.81 9.67
CA ALA A 42 13.67 15.90 10.82
C ALA A 42 13.28 14.91 11.93
N ARG A 43 11.98 14.71 12.20
CA ARG A 43 11.50 13.71 13.16
C ARG A 43 11.84 12.29 12.72
N PHE A 44 11.60 11.95 11.45
CA PHE A 44 12.02 10.66 10.91
C PHE A 44 13.52 10.46 11.01
N LYS A 45 14.31 11.52 10.75
CA LYS A 45 15.75 11.45 10.85
C LYS A 45 16.22 11.18 12.29
N ALA A 46 15.62 11.86 13.26
CA ALA A 46 15.90 11.66 14.68
C ALA A 46 15.54 10.25 15.14
N ALA A 47 14.43 9.69 14.64
CA ALA A 47 13.96 8.36 15.03
C ALA A 47 14.70 7.20 14.37
N PHE A 48 15.08 7.36 13.09
CA PHE A 48 15.52 6.24 12.25
C PHE A 48 16.89 6.46 11.58
N GLY A 49 17.61 7.53 11.89
CA GLY A 49 18.88 7.86 11.25
C GLY A 49 18.66 8.56 9.91
N THR A 50 19.33 8.17 8.83
CA THR A 50 19.07 8.76 7.50
C THR A 50 18.22 7.79 6.67
N PRO A 51 16.88 7.89 6.69
CA PRO A 51 16.03 6.94 6.00
C PRO A 51 16.09 7.14 4.49
N VAL A 52 15.95 6.02 3.77
CA VAL A 52 15.61 6.02 2.34
C VAL A 52 14.09 5.98 2.23
N TYR A 53 13.52 6.93 1.49
CA TYR A 53 12.08 6.99 1.25
C TYR A 53 11.73 6.24 -0.03
N LEU A 54 10.89 5.22 0.09
CA LEU A 54 10.32 4.52 -1.06
C LEU A 54 8.86 4.98 -1.22
N HIS A 55 8.50 5.43 -2.42
CA HIS A 55 7.13 5.79 -2.76
C HIS A 55 6.57 4.80 -3.79
N LEU A 56 5.75 3.87 -3.30
CA LEU A 56 5.04 2.91 -4.13
C LEU A 56 3.68 3.48 -4.54
N SER A 57 3.52 3.75 -5.83
CA SER A 57 2.24 4.17 -6.42
C SER A 57 1.71 3.09 -7.36
N ARG A 58 0.43 3.17 -7.71
CA ARG A 58 -0.18 2.31 -8.73
C ARG A 58 -0.84 3.17 -9.78
N GLU A 59 -0.48 2.94 -11.04
CA GLU A 59 -0.94 3.77 -12.16
C GLU A 59 -2.41 3.48 -12.48
N ASP A 60 -2.80 2.21 -12.44
CA ASP A 60 -4.19 1.82 -12.70
C ASP A 60 -5.08 1.99 -11.45
N LYS A 61 -5.57 3.22 -11.24
CA LYS A 61 -6.43 3.57 -10.11
C LYS A 61 -7.76 2.84 -10.10
N VAL A 62 -8.31 2.52 -11.26
CA VAL A 62 -9.54 1.72 -11.34
C VAL A 62 -9.27 0.30 -10.85
N ALA A 63 -8.21 -0.36 -11.35
CA ALA A 63 -7.88 -1.70 -10.90
C ALA A 63 -7.48 -1.72 -9.41
N GLN A 64 -6.87 -0.63 -8.91
CA GLN A 64 -6.59 -0.45 -7.49
C GLN A 64 -7.89 -0.36 -6.67
N ALA A 65 -8.84 0.47 -7.08
CA ALA A 65 -10.14 0.63 -6.41
C ALA A 65 -10.95 -0.66 -6.39
N VAL A 66 -11.00 -1.40 -7.51
CA VAL A 66 -11.68 -2.71 -7.59
C VAL A 66 -11.05 -3.71 -6.62
N SER A 67 -9.72 -3.80 -6.60
CA SER A 67 -9.02 -4.68 -5.68
C SER A 67 -9.30 -4.32 -4.22
N LEU A 68 -9.34 -3.03 -3.91
CA LEU A 68 -9.58 -2.52 -2.56
C LEU A 68 -11.01 -2.81 -2.09
N LEU A 69 -12.02 -2.47 -2.91
CA LEU A 69 -13.43 -2.71 -2.58
C LEU A 69 -13.68 -4.19 -2.27
N ARG A 70 -13.09 -5.08 -3.09
CA ARG A 70 -13.19 -6.52 -2.85
C ARG A 70 -12.49 -6.96 -1.57
N ALA A 71 -11.30 -6.45 -1.30
CA ALA A 71 -10.57 -6.78 -0.07
C ALA A 71 -11.34 -6.31 1.18
N GLU A 72 -11.99 -5.15 1.12
CA GLU A 72 -12.83 -4.62 2.20
C GLU A 72 -14.09 -5.46 2.46
N GLN A 73 -14.76 -5.90 1.39
CA GLN A 73 -15.96 -6.73 1.48
C GLN A 73 -15.66 -8.17 1.91
N THR A 74 -14.66 -8.79 1.28
CA THR A 74 -14.29 -10.19 1.53
C THR A 74 -13.40 -10.36 2.75
N GLY A 75 -12.81 -9.28 3.27
CA GLY A 75 -11.79 -9.35 4.31
C GLY A 75 -10.49 -10.04 3.88
N LEU A 76 -10.35 -10.45 2.61
CA LEU A 76 -9.18 -11.13 2.05
C LEU A 76 -8.29 -10.10 1.36
N TRP A 77 -7.11 -9.86 1.93
CA TRP A 77 -6.19 -8.80 1.49
C TRP A 77 -5.06 -9.34 0.63
N HIS A 78 -4.57 -10.52 0.99
CA HIS A 78 -3.46 -11.15 0.30
C HIS A 78 -3.82 -12.59 -0.05
N VAL A 79 -3.56 -12.95 -1.31
CA VAL A 79 -3.56 -14.32 -1.82
C VAL A 79 -2.13 -14.69 -2.20
N ASN A 80 -1.75 -15.92 -1.92
CA ASN A 80 -0.49 -16.49 -2.35
C ASN A 80 -0.51 -16.76 -3.86
N ALA A 81 0.67 -17.02 -4.40
CA ALA A 81 0.86 -17.34 -5.81
C ALA A 81 0.01 -18.52 -6.32
N ASP A 82 -0.24 -19.49 -5.43
CA ASP A 82 -1.02 -20.70 -5.67
C ASP A 82 -2.53 -20.52 -5.44
N GLY A 83 -2.98 -19.29 -5.18
CA GLY A 83 -4.38 -18.96 -4.89
C GLY A 83 -4.81 -19.24 -3.46
N THR A 84 -3.93 -19.76 -2.60
CA THR A 84 -4.25 -19.95 -1.18
C THR A 84 -4.34 -18.61 -0.46
N GLU A 85 -5.22 -18.53 0.55
CA GLU A 85 -5.38 -17.32 1.34
C GLU A 85 -4.12 -17.08 2.18
N ARG A 86 -3.55 -15.87 2.05
CA ARG A 86 -2.40 -15.45 2.84
C ARG A 86 -2.82 -14.61 4.03
N GLU A 87 -3.84 -13.77 3.86
CA GLU A 87 -4.32 -12.89 4.93
C GLU A 87 -5.81 -12.58 4.81
N ARG A 88 -6.59 -13.06 5.79
CA ARG A 88 -8.01 -12.77 5.97
C ARG A 88 -8.26 -12.13 7.34
N LEU A 89 -8.81 -10.92 7.35
CA LEU A 89 -9.10 -10.17 8.58
C LEU A 89 -10.48 -10.46 9.18
N LYS A 90 -11.41 -10.97 8.37
CA LYS A 90 -12.77 -11.37 8.76
C LYS A 90 -13.34 -12.40 7.79
N GLU A 91 -14.29 -13.20 8.24
CA GLU A 91 -15.17 -13.92 7.32
C GLU A 91 -15.90 -12.88 6.46
N GLY A 92 -15.63 -12.94 5.16
CA GLY A 92 -16.13 -11.97 4.21
C GLY A 92 -17.41 -12.42 3.54
N LEU A 93 -18.17 -11.44 3.05
CA LEU A 93 -19.28 -11.69 2.15
C LEU A 93 -18.76 -11.95 0.73
N ALA A 94 -19.60 -12.56 -0.10
CA ALA A 94 -19.35 -12.59 -1.54
C ALA A 94 -19.20 -11.13 -2.03
N PRO A 95 -18.16 -10.82 -2.84
CA PRO A 95 -17.92 -9.46 -3.28
C PRO A 95 -19.05 -8.98 -4.19
N VAL A 96 -19.55 -7.76 -3.96
CA VAL A 96 -20.64 -7.12 -4.71
C VAL A 96 -20.11 -5.88 -5.43
N TYR A 97 -20.38 -5.81 -6.73
CA TYR A 97 -20.03 -4.65 -7.56
C TYR A 97 -20.87 -3.44 -7.18
N ASP A 98 -20.21 -2.31 -6.91
CA ASP A 98 -20.86 -1.02 -6.66
C ASP A 98 -20.09 0.09 -7.39
N ALA A 99 -20.71 0.70 -8.40
CA ALA A 99 -20.08 1.74 -9.21
C ALA A 99 -19.87 3.04 -8.43
N GLN A 100 -20.74 3.37 -7.47
CA GLN A 100 -20.64 4.59 -6.69
C GLN A 100 -19.47 4.51 -5.72
N ASP A 101 -19.33 3.37 -5.03
CA ASP A 101 -18.17 3.11 -4.17
C ASP A 101 -16.88 3.08 -4.97
N LEU A 102 -16.85 2.44 -6.14
CA LEU A 102 -15.66 2.46 -7.01
C LEU A 102 -15.28 3.88 -7.43
N SER A 103 -16.24 4.74 -7.77
CA SER A 103 -15.99 6.14 -8.13
C SER A 103 -15.40 6.94 -6.98
N ARG A 104 -15.97 6.77 -5.78
CA ARG A 104 -15.46 7.38 -4.55
C ARG A 104 -14.03 6.92 -4.26
N LEU A 105 -13.77 5.61 -4.30
CA LEU A 105 -12.45 5.03 -4.06
C LEU A 105 -11.41 5.50 -5.06
N VAL A 106 -11.75 5.61 -6.36
CA VAL A 106 -10.82 6.15 -7.36
C VAL A 106 -10.43 7.59 -7.00
N THR A 107 -11.41 8.42 -6.66
CA THR A 107 -11.17 9.82 -6.27
C THR A 107 -10.29 9.93 -5.03
N GLU A 108 -10.56 9.11 -4.00
CA GLU A 108 -9.76 9.03 -2.77
C GLU A 108 -8.32 8.59 -3.07
N LEU A 109 -8.12 7.58 -3.92
CA LEU A 109 -6.79 7.08 -4.29
C LEU A 109 -5.99 8.11 -5.10
N GLU A 110 -6.64 8.90 -5.96
CA GLU A 110 -6.01 10.01 -6.69
C GLU A 110 -5.64 11.17 -5.75
N GLU A 111 -6.47 11.47 -4.77
CA GLU A 111 -6.16 12.48 -3.74
C GLU A 111 -4.99 12.03 -2.86
N HIS A 112 -4.94 10.75 -2.47
CA HIS A 112 -3.82 10.21 -1.69
C HIS A 112 -2.49 10.34 -2.43
N ASP A 113 -2.43 10.02 -3.73
CA ASP A 113 -1.21 10.19 -4.53
C ASP A 113 -0.77 11.67 -4.60
N ARG A 114 -1.74 12.59 -4.72
CA ARG A 114 -1.48 14.04 -4.71
C ARG A 114 -0.97 14.51 -3.36
N CYS A 115 -1.59 14.07 -2.26
CA CYS A 115 -1.16 14.36 -0.89
C CYS A 115 0.27 13.89 -0.63
N TRP A 116 0.62 12.66 -1.00
CA TRP A 116 1.99 12.14 -0.83
C TRP A 116 3.00 12.92 -1.65
N THR A 117 2.68 13.22 -2.91
CA THR A 117 3.57 14.00 -3.78
C THR A 117 3.81 15.41 -3.22
N ARG A 118 2.76 16.08 -2.74
CA ARG A 118 2.88 17.38 -2.07
C ARG A 118 3.74 17.28 -0.82
N TRP A 119 3.48 16.28 0.02
CA TRP A 119 4.22 16.09 1.26
C TRP A 119 5.73 15.91 1.01
N PHE A 120 6.13 15.03 0.07
CA PHE A 120 7.55 14.87 -0.27
C PHE A 120 8.20 16.20 -0.70
N HIS A 121 7.47 17.01 -1.47
CA HIS A 121 7.93 18.33 -1.88
C HIS A 121 8.10 19.29 -0.69
N GLU A 122 7.10 19.39 0.19
CA GLU A 122 7.12 20.23 1.39
C GLU A 122 8.25 19.85 2.34
N GLN A 123 8.60 18.57 2.42
CA GLN A 123 9.67 18.06 3.25
C GLN A 123 11.06 18.08 2.57
N GLY A 124 11.15 18.52 1.32
CA GLY A 124 12.41 18.49 0.55
C GLY A 124 12.94 17.07 0.29
N ILE A 125 12.08 16.05 0.32
CA ILE A 125 12.44 14.65 0.15
C ILE A 125 12.35 14.26 -1.33
N ARG A 126 13.38 13.56 -1.84
CA ARG A 126 13.33 12.88 -3.14
C ARG A 126 13.20 11.37 -2.92
N PRO A 127 11.99 10.79 -3.00
CA PRO A 127 11.82 9.36 -2.79
C PRO A 127 12.27 8.57 -4.03
N VAL A 128 12.67 7.31 -3.81
CA VAL A 128 12.72 6.30 -4.87
C VAL A 128 11.28 6.01 -5.28
N ARG A 129 10.94 6.35 -6.53
CA ARG A 129 9.59 6.13 -7.07
C ARG A 129 9.50 4.75 -7.67
N ILE A 130 8.52 3.98 -7.22
CA ILE A 130 8.26 2.62 -7.67
C ILE A 130 6.79 2.56 -8.07
N THR A 131 6.51 2.03 -9.26
CA THR A 131 5.13 1.73 -9.66
C THR A 131 4.85 0.27 -9.38
N TYR A 132 3.63 -0.05 -8.97
CA TYR A 132 3.19 -1.43 -8.80
C TYR A 132 3.35 -2.21 -10.12
N GLU A 133 3.03 -1.58 -11.24
CA GLU A 133 3.17 -2.13 -12.57
C GLU A 133 4.63 -2.49 -12.90
N GLY A 134 5.57 -1.58 -12.61
CA GLY A 134 7.00 -1.83 -12.78
C GLY A 134 7.52 -2.91 -11.83
N LEU A 135 7.12 -2.86 -10.56
CA LEU A 135 7.48 -3.87 -9.55
C LEU A 135 7.01 -5.27 -9.95
N VAL A 136 5.81 -5.40 -10.53
CA VAL A 136 5.29 -6.69 -10.98
C VAL A 136 5.92 -7.14 -12.29
N ALA A 137 6.26 -6.21 -13.18
CA ALA A 137 6.89 -6.51 -14.47
C ALA A 137 8.34 -7.01 -14.28
N ASP A 138 9.08 -6.38 -13.38
CA ASP A 138 10.46 -6.74 -13.07
C ASP A 138 10.77 -6.51 -11.57
N PRO A 139 10.42 -7.49 -10.71
CA PRO A 139 10.68 -7.41 -9.28
C PRO A 139 12.17 -7.30 -8.95
N GLN A 140 13.03 -8.00 -9.71
CA GLN A 140 14.48 -8.01 -9.50
C GLN A 140 15.09 -6.65 -9.82
N ALA A 141 14.77 -6.03 -10.96
CA ALA A 141 15.26 -4.69 -11.28
C ALA A 141 14.76 -3.63 -10.28
N THR A 142 13.51 -3.78 -9.82
CA THR A 142 12.97 -2.90 -8.76
C THR A 142 13.73 -3.08 -7.45
N LEU A 143 14.02 -4.32 -7.05
CA LEU A 143 14.81 -4.61 -5.86
C LEU A 143 16.24 -4.07 -5.98
N ALA A 144 16.89 -4.24 -7.13
CA ALA A 144 18.22 -3.68 -7.40
C ALA A 144 18.25 -2.15 -7.25
N THR A 145 17.18 -1.47 -7.69
CA THR A 145 17.02 -0.01 -7.52
C THR A 145 16.93 0.36 -6.05
N VAL A 146 16.15 -0.39 -5.26
CA VAL A 146 16.02 -0.16 -3.80
C VAL A 146 17.35 -0.43 -3.09
N LEU A 147 18.04 -1.53 -3.41
CA LEU A 147 19.35 -1.86 -2.84
C LEU A 147 20.38 -0.76 -3.12
N SER A 148 20.42 -0.27 -4.37
CA SER A 148 21.30 0.83 -4.75
C SER A 148 21.01 2.10 -3.95
N ALA A 149 19.73 2.43 -3.74
CA ALA A 149 19.33 3.58 -2.93
C ALA A 149 19.70 3.43 -1.45
N LEU A 150 19.74 2.20 -0.94
CA LEU A 150 20.22 1.86 0.41
C LEU A 150 21.75 1.81 0.51
N GLY A 151 22.48 2.01 -0.58
CA GLY A 151 23.95 1.87 -0.63
C GLY A 151 24.44 0.43 -0.54
N LEU A 152 23.59 -0.53 -0.89
CA LEU A 152 23.87 -1.97 -0.91
C LEU A 152 24.18 -2.44 -2.33
N ASP A 153 24.78 -3.63 -2.45
CA ASP A 153 25.06 -4.25 -3.74
C ASP A 153 23.77 -4.65 -4.47
N PRO A 154 23.47 -4.06 -5.65
CA PRO A 154 22.30 -4.43 -6.44
C PRO A 154 22.33 -5.89 -6.94
N GLY A 155 23.50 -6.52 -7.05
CA GLY A 155 23.64 -7.91 -7.48
C GLY A 155 22.95 -8.92 -6.56
N ILE A 156 22.67 -8.54 -5.30
CA ILE A 156 21.86 -9.35 -4.36
C ILE A 156 20.46 -9.63 -4.94
N ALA A 157 19.92 -8.73 -5.77
CA ALA A 157 18.59 -8.90 -6.34
C ALA A 157 18.49 -10.13 -7.27
N GLU A 158 19.59 -10.55 -7.91
CA GLU A 158 19.61 -11.72 -8.80
C GLU A 158 19.35 -13.03 -8.04
N ALA A 159 19.73 -13.08 -6.76
CA ALA A 159 19.57 -14.24 -5.90
C ALA A 159 18.18 -14.32 -5.24
N VAL A 160 17.32 -13.31 -5.41
CA VAL A 160 16.00 -13.25 -4.78
C VAL A 160 14.93 -13.71 -5.77
N GLU A 161 14.34 -14.87 -5.51
CA GLU A 161 13.17 -15.35 -6.26
C GLU A 161 11.89 -14.62 -5.82
N PRO A 162 11.16 -13.96 -6.75
CA PRO A 162 9.89 -13.32 -6.44
C PRO A 162 8.82 -14.37 -6.13
N ARG A 163 8.37 -14.47 -4.86
CA ARG A 163 7.34 -15.44 -4.43
C ARG A 163 5.88 -15.00 -4.63
N THR A 164 5.63 -13.99 -5.45
CA THR A 164 4.29 -13.44 -5.66
C THR A 164 3.83 -13.68 -7.09
N ALA A 165 2.93 -14.65 -7.32
CA ALA A 165 2.27 -14.77 -8.61
C ALA A 165 1.09 -13.79 -8.69
N LYS A 166 0.94 -13.24 -9.89
CA LYS A 166 -0.11 -12.29 -10.25
C LYS A 166 -1.44 -13.02 -10.38
N LEU A 167 -2.19 -13.14 -9.28
CA LEU A 167 -3.63 -13.44 -9.37
C LEU A 167 -4.38 -12.19 -9.80
N ALA A 168 -4.33 -11.90 -11.10
CA ALA A 168 -5.33 -11.05 -11.73
C ALA A 168 -6.64 -11.84 -11.81
N ASP A 169 -7.35 -11.83 -10.68
CA ASP A 169 -8.67 -12.46 -10.53
C ASP A 169 -9.56 -12.04 -11.71
N LEU A 170 -10.22 -13.01 -12.35
CA LEU A 170 -11.14 -12.76 -13.47
C LEU A 170 -12.22 -11.76 -13.05
N VAL A 171 -12.65 -11.81 -11.79
CA VAL A 171 -13.61 -10.86 -11.20
C VAL A 171 -13.06 -9.43 -11.19
N ASN A 172 -11.77 -9.24 -10.86
CA ASN A 172 -11.14 -7.92 -10.90
C ASN A 172 -11.14 -7.34 -12.32
N ARG A 173 -10.84 -8.18 -13.31
CA ARG A 173 -10.81 -7.76 -14.73
C ARG A 173 -12.21 -7.41 -15.23
N GLU A 174 -13.21 -8.22 -14.89
CA GLU A 174 -14.60 -7.95 -15.24
C GLU A 174 -15.09 -6.62 -14.65
N TRP A 175 -14.93 -6.41 -13.34
CA TRP A 175 -15.35 -5.18 -12.67
C TRP A 175 -14.62 -3.95 -13.19
N THR A 176 -13.30 -4.06 -13.42
CA THR A 176 -12.50 -2.98 -14.01
C THR A 176 -13.03 -2.60 -15.39
N THR A 177 -13.37 -3.59 -16.22
CA THR A 177 -13.87 -3.39 -17.59
C THR A 177 -15.27 -2.79 -17.59
N ARG A 178 -16.15 -3.32 -16.73
CA ARG A 178 -17.50 -2.82 -16.51
C ARG A 178 -17.48 -1.35 -16.08
N PHE A 179 -16.74 -1.03 -15.02
CA PHE A 179 -16.68 0.32 -14.48
C PHE A 179 -16.11 1.33 -15.47
N ARG A 180 -15.05 0.98 -16.21
CA ARG A 180 -14.50 1.85 -17.28
C ARG A 180 -15.53 2.12 -18.38
N THR A 181 -16.33 1.12 -18.73
CA THR A 181 -17.38 1.27 -19.75
C THR A 181 -18.51 2.17 -19.26
N GLU A 182 -18.92 2.02 -18.00
CA GLU A 182 -19.94 2.87 -17.36
C GLU A 182 -19.45 4.33 -17.26
N ARG A 183 -18.23 4.60 -16.80
CA ARG A 183 -17.65 5.96 -16.75
C ARG A 183 -17.56 6.63 -18.12
N ARG A 184 -17.26 5.89 -19.19
CA ARG A 184 -17.18 6.46 -20.55
C ARG A 184 -18.55 6.88 -21.08
N LYS A 185 -19.62 6.20 -20.66
CA LYS A 185 -21.00 6.47 -21.10
C LYS A 185 -21.69 7.60 -20.34
N SER A 186 -21.19 7.93 -19.15
CA SER A 186 -21.64 9.06 -18.34
C SER A 186 -20.51 10.09 -18.21
N PRO A 187 -20.17 10.83 -19.28
CA PRO A 187 -19.35 12.03 -19.09
C PRO A 187 -20.18 13.03 -18.27
N ASP A 188 -19.63 13.48 -17.14
CA ASP A 188 -20.14 14.67 -16.44
C ASP A 188 -20.29 15.86 -17.40
#